data_AF-A0A9X9QS10-F1
#
_entry.id   AF-A0A9X9QS10-F1
#
_cell.length_a   1.000
_cell.length_b   1.000
_cell.length_c   1.000
_cell.angle_alpha   90.00
_cell.angle_beta   90.00
_cell.angle_gamma   90.00
#
_symmetry.space_group_name_H-M   'P 1'
#
loop_
_entity.id
_entity.type
_entity.pdbx_description
1 polymer ?
#
loop_
_entity_poly.entity_id
_entity_poly.type
_entity_poly.pdbx_seq_one_letter_code
_entity_poly.pdbx_strand_id
1 'polypeptide(L)'
;MEKLGDRLRKQRQLNKLTQQELAEILGVKQNTYSDWETGKSEPNNETLIFLSRLFHKSVNYLLGVDMANNIFTERLVELRKKNDLTQQEVADKIGINRGAYSNWENGKREPSFSKLIELSKLLNTTPNYLLGISDA
;
A
#
# COMPACT_ATOMS: atom_id res chain seq x y z
N MET A 1 2.01 -2.39 13.97
CA MET A 1 1.44 -2.28 12.61
C MET A 1 -0.08 -2.29 12.77
N GLU A 2 -0.79 -1.27 12.29
CA GLU A 2 -2.26 -1.25 12.36
C GLU A 2 -2.82 -2.40 11.51
N LYS A 3 -3.69 -3.23 12.09
CA LYS A 3 -4.39 -4.32 11.40
C LYS A 3 -5.67 -3.79 10.74
N LEU A 4 -6.30 -4.61 9.90
CA LEU A 4 -7.59 -4.29 9.27
C LEU A 4 -8.62 -3.78 10.30
N GLY A 5 -8.80 -4.50 11.40
CA GLY A 5 -9.74 -4.13 12.47
C GLY A 5 -9.50 -2.75 13.07
N ASP A 6 -8.23 -2.36 13.25
CA ASP A 6 -7.85 -1.03 13.77
C ASP A 6 -8.28 0.08 12.79
N ARG A 7 -8.08 -0.15 11.48
CA ARG A 7 -8.47 0.81 10.44
C ARG A 7 -9.98 0.91 10.28
N LEU A 8 -10.70 -0.21 10.35
CA LEU A 8 -12.17 -0.21 10.32
C LEU A 8 -12.72 0.60 11.50
N ARG A 9 -12.22 0.36 12.72
CA ARG A 9 -12.58 1.15 13.91
C ARG A 9 -12.32 2.64 13.72
N LYS A 10 -11.15 2.99 13.21
CA LYS A 10 -10.76 4.37 12.94
C LYS A 10 -11.69 5.04 11.93
N GLN A 11 -11.96 4.40 10.79
CA GLN A 11 -12.85 4.96 9.76
C GLN A 11 -14.29 5.09 10.27
N ARG A 12 -14.81 4.10 11.01
CA ARG A 12 -16.12 4.17 11.65
C ARG A 12 -16.22 5.39 12.59
N GLN A 13 -15.24 5.58 13.47
CA GLN A 13 -15.21 6.69 14.41
C GLN A 13 -15.08 8.06 13.72
N LEU A 14 -14.28 8.17 12.64
CA LEU A 14 -14.17 9.38 11.83
C LEU A 14 -15.51 9.75 11.18
N ASN A 15 -16.30 8.75 10.78
CA ASN A 15 -17.65 8.92 10.27
C ASN A 15 -18.72 9.05 11.37
N LYS A 16 -18.31 9.10 12.64
CA LYS A 16 -19.19 9.22 13.83
C LYS A 16 -20.26 8.12 13.94
N LEU A 17 -19.98 6.93 13.40
CA LEU A 17 -20.88 5.79 13.45
C LEU A 17 -20.60 4.92 14.68
N THR A 18 -21.63 4.32 15.26
CA THR A 18 -21.53 3.22 16.22
C THR A 18 -21.30 1.89 15.49
N GLN A 19 -20.88 0.86 16.21
CA GLN A 19 -20.73 -0.49 15.61
C GLN A 19 -22.09 -1.04 15.13
N GLN A 20 -23.18 -0.69 15.81
CA GLN A 20 -24.53 -1.08 15.44
C GLN A 20 -24.95 -0.42 14.12
N GLU A 21 -24.84 0.90 14.01
CA GLU A 21 -25.23 1.65 12.79
C GLU A 21 -24.42 1.18 11.57
N LEU A 22 -23.12 0.94 11.73
CA LEU A 22 -22.31 0.47 10.61
C LEU A 22 -22.66 -0.98 10.23
N ALA A 23 -22.97 -1.84 11.20
CA ALA A 23 -23.42 -3.19 10.91
C ALA A 23 -24.77 -3.19 10.15
N GLU A 24 -25.69 -2.30 10.51
CA GLU A 24 -26.96 -2.10 9.80
C GLU A 24 -26.73 -1.63 8.36
N ILE A 25 -25.84 -0.66 8.13
CA ILE A 25 -25.46 -0.20 6.78
C ILE A 25 -24.90 -1.34 5.93
N LEU A 26 -24.12 -2.24 6.54
CA LEU A 26 -23.48 -3.37 5.87
C LEU A 26 -24.39 -4.61 5.76
N GLY A 27 -25.58 -4.59 6.36
CA GLY A 27 -26.49 -5.74 6.40
C GLY A 27 -25.95 -6.93 7.20
N VAL A 28 -25.10 -6.69 8.20
CA VAL A 28 -24.54 -7.74 9.08
C VAL A 28 -24.97 -7.55 10.52
N LYS A 29 -24.77 -8.56 11.36
CA LYS A 29 -25.01 -8.45 12.80
C LYS A 29 -23.92 -7.59 13.45
N GLN A 30 -24.27 -6.83 14.48
CA GLN A 30 -23.30 -5.98 15.20
C GLN A 30 -22.12 -6.77 15.78
N ASN A 31 -22.37 -7.98 16.29
CA ASN A 31 -21.30 -8.85 16.79
C ASN A 31 -20.34 -9.27 15.67
N THR A 32 -20.83 -9.52 14.44
CA THR A 32 -20.00 -9.78 13.26
C THR A 32 -19.06 -8.60 12.98
N TYR A 33 -19.58 -7.37 12.98
CA TYR A 33 -18.74 -6.19 12.77
C TYR A 33 -17.75 -5.95 13.93
N SER A 34 -18.17 -6.21 15.18
CA SER A 34 -17.28 -6.16 16.35
C SER A 34 -16.15 -7.19 16.26
N ASP A 35 -16.42 -8.39 15.74
CA ASP A 35 -15.41 -9.42 15.52
C ASP A 35 -14.36 -8.98 14.50
N TRP A 36 -14.75 -8.21 13.47
CA TRP A 36 -13.81 -7.60 12.52
C TRP A 36 -12.91 -6.56 13.18
N GLU A 37 -13.47 -5.65 13.98
CA GLU A 37 -12.67 -4.64 14.70
C GLU A 37 -11.72 -5.24 15.75
N THR A 38 -12.04 -6.43 16.26
CA THR A 38 -11.18 -7.15 17.22
C THR A 38 -10.25 -8.17 16.57
N GLY A 39 -10.39 -8.38 15.26
CA GLY A 39 -9.58 -9.33 14.48
C GLY A 39 -9.91 -10.81 14.73
N LYS A 40 -11.09 -11.11 15.28
CA LYS A 40 -11.58 -12.49 15.47
C LYS A 40 -12.08 -13.12 14.17
N SER A 41 -12.58 -12.29 13.25
CA SER A 41 -12.97 -12.68 11.90
C SER A 41 -12.68 -11.54 10.93
N GLU A 42 -12.83 -11.79 9.63
CA GLU A 42 -12.61 -10.79 8.58
C GLU A 42 -13.86 -10.67 7.69
N PRO A 43 -14.13 -9.48 7.14
CA PRO A 43 -15.16 -9.31 6.11
C PRO A 43 -14.78 -10.05 4.83
N ASN A 44 -15.77 -10.49 4.06
CA ASN A 44 -15.54 -11.06 2.73
C ASN A 44 -15.18 -9.97 1.70
N ASN A 45 -14.82 -10.39 0.49
CA ASN A 45 -14.40 -9.48 -0.58
C ASN A 45 -15.47 -8.46 -0.99
N GLU A 46 -16.74 -8.87 -1.06
CA GLU A 46 -17.84 -7.97 -1.41
C GLU A 46 -18.01 -6.87 -0.36
N THR A 47 -18.00 -7.25 0.92
CA THR A 47 -18.05 -6.32 2.05
C THR A 47 -16.84 -5.39 2.07
N LEU A 48 -15.64 -5.89 1.77
CA LEU A 48 -14.43 -5.04 1.65
C LEU A 48 -14.56 -3.98 0.55
N ILE A 49 -15.12 -4.34 -0.61
CA ILE A 49 -15.38 -3.39 -1.69
C ILE A 49 -16.42 -2.34 -1.24
N PHE A 50 -17.45 -2.77 -0.52
CA PHE A 50 -18.45 -1.84 0.01
C PHE A 50 -17.84 -0.87 1.03
N LEU A 51 -17.03 -1.37 1.98
CA LEU A 51 -16.32 -0.55 2.97
C LEU A 51 -15.36 0.45 2.30
N SER A 52 -14.67 0.03 1.23
CA SER A 52 -13.83 0.90 0.41
C SER A 52 -14.61 2.09 -0.15
N ARG A 53 -15.80 1.82 -0.73
CA ARG A 53 -16.69 2.86 -1.26
C ARG A 53 -17.27 3.73 -0.16
N LEU A 54 -17.73 3.14 0.94
CA LEU A 54 -18.34 3.84 2.07
C LEU A 54 -17.38 4.83 2.73
N PHE A 55 -16.12 4.44 2.91
CA PHE A 55 -15.11 5.27 3.59
C PHE A 55 -14.26 6.13 2.65
N HIS A 56 -14.47 6.01 1.33
CA HIS A 56 -13.62 6.63 0.33
C HIS A 56 -12.13 6.30 0.55
N LYS A 57 -11.83 5.03 0.83
CA LYS A 57 -10.47 4.50 1.03
C LYS A 57 -10.24 3.32 0.11
N SER A 58 -9.01 3.17 -0.40
CA SER A 58 -8.67 1.99 -1.17
C SER A 58 -8.74 0.73 -0.31
N VAL A 59 -9.02 -0.42 -0.94
CA VAL A 59 -8.94 -1.73 -0.28
C VAL A 59 -7.52 -1.96 0.28
N ASN A 60 -6.49 -1.49 -0.44
CA ASN A 60 -5.10 -1.54 0.02
C ASN A 60 -4.89 -0.81 1.34
N TYR A 61 -5.49 0.37 1.51
CA TYR A 61 -5.46 1.08 2.78
C TYR A 61 -6.12 0.26 3.88
N LEU A 62 -7.33 -0.28 3.65
CA LEU A 62 -8.05 -1.05 4.65
C LEU A 62 -7.25 -2.28 5.12
N LEU A 63 -6.72 -3.05 4.15
CA LEU A 63 -5.92 -4.24 4.41
C LEU A 63 -4.51 -3.92 4.94
N GLY A 64 -4.01 -2.72 4.67
CA GLY A 64 -2.68 -2.28 5.10
C GLY A 64 -1.55 -2.69 4.20
N VAL A 65 -1.89 -3.02 2.96
CA VAL A 65 -0.94 -3.31 1.91
C VAL A 65 -0.16 -2.04 1.55
N ASP A 66 -0.76 -0.86 1.73
CA ASP A 66 -0.12 0.45 1.53
C ASP A 66 1.07 0.72 2.48
N MET A 67 1.04 0.16 3.69
CA MET A 67 2.06 0.39 4.73
C MET A 67 2.97 -0.82 5.00
N ALA A 68 2.55 -2.03 4.64
CA ALA A 68 3.28 -3.27 4.92
C ALA A 68 4.17 -3.73 3.75
N ASN A 69 3.75 -3.43 2.52
CA ASN A 69 4.50 -3.72 1.31
C ASN A 69 4.75 -2.39 0.63
N ASN A 70 5.98 -1.89 0.71
CA ASN A 70 6.33 -0.73 -0.08
C ASN A 70 6.42 -1.23 -1.53
N ILE A 71 5.27 -1.21 -2.24
CA ILE A 71 5.13 -1.64 -3.64
C ILE A 71 6.25 -1.03 -4.50
N PHE A 72 6.67 0.19 -4.17
CA PHE A 72 7.81 0.82 -4.79
C PHE A 72 9.11 0.06 -4.58
N THR A 73 9.43 -0.40 -3.37
CA THR A 73 10.63 -1.24 -3.15
C THR A 73 10.58 -2.58 -3.89
N GLU A 74 9.43 -3.25 -3.88
CA GLU A 74 9.25 -4.54 -4.55
C GLU A 74 9.42 -4.40 -6.05
N ARG A 75 8.70 -3.46 -6.67
CA ARG A 75 8.78 -3.17 -8.11
C ARG A 75 10.16 -2.67 -8.51
N LEU A 76 10.83 -1.87 -7.65
CA LEU A 76 12.18 -1.40 -7.90
C LEU A 76 13.19 -2.57 -7.96
N VAL A 77 13.13 -3.50 -6.99
CA VAL A 77 13.98 -4.70 -6.97
C VAL A 77 13.68 -5.60 -8.17
N GLU A 78 12.41 -5.84 -8.46
CA GLU A 78 11.96 -6.69 -9.56
C GLU A 78 12.45 -6.15 -10.90
N LEU A 79 12.16 -4.88 -11.20
CA LEU A 79 12.54 -4.25 -12.46
C LEU A 79 14.05 -4.17 -12.62
N ARG A 80 14.79 -3.86 -11.55
CA ARG A 80 16.26 -3.87 -11.60
C ARG A 80 16.78 -5.25 -12.01
N LYS A 81 16.28 -6.31 -11.37
CA LYS A 81 16.68 -7.69 -11.69
C LYS A 81 16.25 -8.11 -13.10
N LYS A 82 15.07 -7.70 -13.55
CA LYS A 82 14.56 -7.95 -14.91
C LYS A 82 15.42 -7.30 -15.99
N ASN A 83 16.09 -6.19 -15.66
CA ASN A 83 17.05 -5.51 -16.53
C ASN A 83 18.50 -6.02 -16.32
N ASP A 84 18.70 -7.11 -15.54
CA ASP A 84 20.00 -7.69 -15.23
C ASP A 84 21.00 -6.70 -14.59
N LEU A 85 20.50 -5.71 -13.86
CA LEU A 85 21.32 -4.68 -13.21
C LEU A 85 21.61 -5.01 -11.75
N THR A 86 22.82 -4.71 -11.30
CA THR A 86 23.20 -4.68 -9.88
C THR A 86 22.79 -3.35 -9.24
N GLN A 87 22.71 -3.33 -7.90
CA GLN A 87 22.47 -2.08 -7.15
C GLN A 87 23.54 -1.02 -7.42
N GLN A 88 24.78 -1.46 -7.67
CA GLN A 88 25.89 -0.56 -7.98
C GLN A 88 25.70 0.07 -9.36
N GLU A 89 25.39 -0.72 -10.38
CA GLU A 89 25.17 -0.21 -11.75
C GLU A 89 24.00 0.76 -11.85
N VAL A 90 22.89 0.51 -11.14
CA VAL A 90 21.78 1.47 -11.11
C VAL A 90 22.23 2.77 -10.46
N ALA A 91 22.91 2.70 -9.32
CA ALA A 91 23.41 3.86 -8.61
C ALA A 91 24.36 4.70 -9.48
N ASP A 92 25.28 4.05 -10.19
CA ASP A 92 26.22 4.70 -11.10
C ASP A 92 25.50 5.37 -12.27
N LYS A 93 24.53 4.69 -12.89
CA LYS A 93 23.75 5.22 -14.04
C LYS A 93 22.92 6.44 -13.70
N ILE A 94 22.46 6.58 -12.45
CA ILE A 94 21.67 7.74 -12.00
C ILE A 94 22.48 8.69 -11.10
N GLY A 95 23.79 8.52 -11.02
CA GLY A 95 24.70 9.45 -10.32
C GLY A 95 24.46 9.55 -8.81
N ILE A 96 24.24 8.44 -8.13
CA ILE A 96 24.13 8.36 -6.66
C ILE A 96 25.09 7.30 -6.12
N ASN A 97 25.28 7.27 -4.80
CA ASN A 97 26.02 6.17 -4.17
C ASN A 97 25.14 4.92 -4.01
N ARG A 98 25.75 3.73 -4.05
CA ARG A 98 25.06 2.44 -3.86
C ARG A 98 24.26 2.34 -2.55
N GLY A 99 24.77 2.93 -1.46
CA GLY A 99 24.08 2.93 -0.17
C GLY A 99 22.74 3.66 -0.22
N ALA A 100 22.67 4.79 -0.95
CA ALA A 100 21.44 5.53 -1.17
C ALA A 100 20.42 4.68 -1.95
N TYR A 101 20.85 4.02 -3.04
CA TYR A 101 19.99 3.12 -3.79
C TYR A 101 19.50 1.93 -2.95
N SER A 102 20.40 1.32 -2.17
CA SER A 102 20.05 0.22 -1.26
C SER A 102 19.03 0.66 -0.20
N ASN A 103 19.15 1.88 0.33
CA ASN A 103 18.14 2.40 1.27
C ASN A 103 16.75 2.51 0.63
N TRP A 104 16.67 2.75 -0.68
CA TRP A 104 15.40 2.76 -1.41
C TRP A 104 14.82 1.36 -1.51
N GLU A 105 15.59 0.36 -1.98
CA GLU A 105 15.11 -1.04 -2.07
C GLU A 105 14.74 -1.66 -0.70
N ASN A 106 15.28 -1.11 0.39
CA ASN A 106 14.96 -1.56 1.75
C ASN A 106 13.90 -0.68 2.46
N GLY A 107 13.31 0.30 1.77
CA GLY A 107 12.24 1.15 2.31
C GLY A 107 12.70 2.09 3.44
N LYS A 108 14.02 2.27 3.62
CA LYS A 108 14.59 3.14 4.65
C LYS A 108 14.52 4.62 4.28
N ARG A 109 14.50 4.92 2.97
CA ARG A 109 14.38 6.27 2.41
C ARG A 109 13.65 6.21 1.08
N GLU A 110 13.06 7.33 0.69
CA GLU A 110 12.45 7.51 -0.63
C GLU A 110 13.41 8.29 -1.55
N PRO A 111 13.39 8.04 -2.88
CA PRO A 111 14.09 8.89 -3.83
C PRO A 111 13.42 10.27 -3.92
N SER A 112 14.19 11.27 -4.35
CA SER A 112 13.59 12.55 -4.75
C SER A 112 12.75 12.37 -6.02
N PHE A 113 11.84 13.31 -6.28
CA PHE A 113 11.03 13.30 -7.50
C PHE A 113 11.88 13.20 -8.78
N SER A 114 12.97 13.97 -8.88
CA SER A 114 13.90 13.89 -10.01
C SER A 114 14.47 12.48 -10.20
N LYS A 115 14.89 11.83 -9.10
CA LYS A 115 15.47 10.48 -9.15
C LYS A 115 14.44 9.42 -9.46
N LEU A 116 13.19 9.59 -9.03
CA LEU A 116 12.10 8.71 -9.42
C LEU A 116 11.87 8.75 -10.95
N ILE A 117 11.90 9.93 -11.57
CA ILE A 117 11.80 10.06 -13.03
C ILE A 117 12.99 9.39 -13.73
N GLU A 118 14.22 9.62 -13.26
CA GLU A 118 15.41 8.96 -13.81
C GLU A 118 15.34 7.43 -13.72
N LEU A 119 14.93 6.89 -12.57
CA LEU A 119 14.71 5.45 -12.37
C LEU A 119 13.66 4.89 -13.34
N SER A 120 12.53 5.59 -13.49
CA SER A 120 11.47 5.12 -14.39
C SER A 120 11.96 4.99 -15.84
N LYS A 121 12.77 5.94 -16.31
CA LYS A 121 13.39 5.90 -17.64
C LYS A 121 14.42 4.77 -17.75
N LEU A 122 15.30 4.65 -16.76
CA LEU A 122 16.35 3.62 -16.75
C LEU A 122 15.75 2.20 -16.76
N LEU A 123 14.68 1.98 -16.01
CA LEU A 123 14.04 0.68 -15.85
C LEU A 123 12.93 0.43 -16.89
N ASN A 124 12.78 1.34 -17.86
CA ASN A 124 11.78 1.30 -18.92
C ASN A 124 10.34 1.11 -18.40
N THR A 125 9.94 1.93 -17.45
CA THR A 125 8.64 1.90 -16.78
C THR A 125 8.12 3.33 -16.51
N THR A 126 7.02 3.48 -15.79
CA THR A 126 6.46 4.76 -15.36
C THR A 126 6.65 4.99 -13.86
N PRO A 127 6.71 6.26 -13.40
CA PRO A 127 6.65 6.57 -11.97
C PRO A 127 5.38 6.02 -11.30
N ASN A 128 4.25 6.02 -12.00
CA ASN A 128 2.98 5.51 -11.48
C ASN A 128 3.04 4.00 -11.21
N TYR A 129 3.64 3.24 -12.13
CA TYR A 129 3.88 1.83 -11.90
C TYR A 129 4.85 1.64 -10.73
N LEU A 130 5.98 2.35 -10.68
CA LEU A 130 6.88 2.24 -9.52
C LEU A 130 6.15 2.55 -8.21
N LEU A 131 5.27 3.54 -8.16
CA LEU A 131 4.55 3.92 -6.94
C LEU A 131 3.33 3.05 -6.61
N GLY A 132 3.01 2.03 -7.40
CA GLY A 132 1.83 1.19 -7.16
C GLY A 132 0.49 1.86 -7.49
N ILE A 133 0.51 2.93 -8.29
CA ILE A 133 -0.69 3.68 -8.71
C ILE A 133 -1.34 3.03 -9.94
N SER A 134 -0.57 2.35 -10.78
CA SER A 134 -1.05 1.60 -11.95
C SER A 134 -0.44 0.20 -12.02
N ASP A 135 -1.11 -0.73 -12.69
CA ASP A 135 -0.60 -2.09 -12.95
C ASP A 135 0.13 -2.22 -14.30
N ALA A 136 0.12 -1.15 -15.10
CA ALA A 136 0.81 -1.00 -16.39
C ALA A 136 1.49 0.36 -16.49
#